data_AF-A0A2D7GZS8-F1
#
_entry.id   AF-A0A2D7GZS8-F1
#
_cell.length_a   1.000
_cell.length_b   1.000
_cell.length_c   1.000
_cell.angle_alpha   90.00
_cell.angle_beta   90.00
_cell.angle_gamma   90.00
#
_symmetry.space_group_name_H-M   'P 1'
#
loop_
_entity.id
_entity.type
_entity.pdbx_description
1 polymer ?
#
loop_
_entity_poly.entity_id
_entity_poly.type
_entity_poly.pdbx_seq_one_letter_code
_entity_poly.pdbx_strand_id
1 'polypeptide(L)'
;MSVQQDNSTSNTTLWASACIIAALVFVMASRHSRQAVAESASTANGFTLLTTPDGQGSEQLYVIDQETSMLMVYNLKNPQMNSSMEMVAAWYLPSMFYTAMN
;
A
#
# COMPACT_ATOMS: atom_id res chain seq x y z
N MET A 1 -7.84 -48.92 -37.56
CA MET A 1 -7.48 -47.51 -37.84
C MET A 1 -7.21 -46.83 -36.51
N SER A 2 -5.93 -46.70 -36.15
CA SER A 2 -5.52 -45.99 -34.93
C SER A 2 -5.52 -44.49 -35.20
N VAL A 3 -6.36 -43.75 -34.48
CA VAL A 3 -6.36 -42.29 -34.52
C VAL A 3 -5.07 -41.81 -33.86
N GLN A 4 -4.16 -41.28 -34.68
CA GLN A 4 -2.94 -40.65 -34.22
C GLN A 4 -3.33 -39.27 -33.68
N GLN A 5 -3.47 -39.16 -32.36
CA GLN A 5 -3.82 -37.93 -31.70
C GLN A 5 -2.59 -37.03 -31.69
N ASP A 6 -2.62 -35.98 -32.51
CA ASP A 6 -1.51 -35.05 -32.72
C ASP A 6 -1.16 -34.29 -31.42
N ASN A 7 -0.02 -34.66 -30.82
CA ASN A 7 0.57 -34.00 -29.64
C ASN A 7 0.94 -32.53 -29.87
N SER A 8 0.93 -32.06 -31.10
CA SER A 8 1.19 -30.66 -31.46
C SER A 8 0.04 -29.73 -31.06
N THR A 9 -1.21 -30.20 -31.08
CA THR A 9 -2.39 -29.41 -30.71
C THR A 9 -2.53 -29.24 -29.19
N SER A 10 -2.10 -30.24 -28.41
CA SER A 10 -2.13 -30.18 -26.94
C SER A 10 -1.12 -29.18 -26.40
N ASN A 11 0.10 -29.16 -26.96
CA ASN A 11 1.12 -28.19 -26.57
C ASN A 11 0.73 -26.75 -26.93
N THR A 12 0.20 -26.50 -28.12
CA THR A 12 -0.24 -25.14 -28.50
C THR A 12 -1.39 -24.64 -27.62
N THR A 13 -2.30 -25.53 -27.22
CA THR A 13 -3.40 -25.19 -26.31
C THR A 13 -2.89 -24.85 -24.90
N LEU A 14 -1.91 -25.61 -24.39
CA LEU A 14 -1.25 -25.32 -23.11
C LEU A 14 -0.57 -23.94 -23.12
N TRP A 15 0.23 -23.66 -24.16
CA TRP A 15 0.91 -22.37 -24.30
C TRP A 15 -0.07 -21.20 -24.47
N ALA A 16 -1.14 -21.38 -25.24
CA ALA A 16 -2.19 -20.36 -25.38
C ALA A 16 -2.86 -20.05 -24.04
N SER A 17 -3.22 -21.09 -23.26
CA SER A 17 -3.82 -20.91 -21.93
C SER A 17 -2.86 -20.26 -20.93
N ALA A 18 -1.57 -20.60 -20.96
CA ALA A 18 -0.55 -20.00 -20.12
C ALA A 18 -0.38 -18.49 -20.41
N CYS A 19 -0.39 -18.09 -21.69
CA CYS A 19 -0.32 -16.68 -22.08
C CYS A 19 -1.54 -15.88 -21.60
N ILE A 20 -2.74 -16.47 -21.69
CA ILE A 20 -3.98 -15.82 -21.21
C ILE A 20 -3.97 -15.66 -19.69
N ILE A 21 -3.54 -16.69 -18.96
CA ILE A 21 -3.39 -16.63 -17.50
C ILE A 21 -2.37 -15.56 -17.12
N ALA A 22 -1.21 -15.51 -17.80
CA ALA A 22 -0.20 -14.49 -17.56
C ALA A 22 -0.76 -13.08 -17.80
N ALA A 23 -1.48 -12.86 -18.91
CA ALA A 23 -2.12 -11.58 -19.19
C ALA A 23 -3.13 -11.18 -18.11
N LEU A 24 -3.95 -12.12 -17.62
CA LEU A 24 -4.88 -11.88 -16.51
C LEU A 24 -4.15 -11.53 -15.21
N VAL A 25 -3.04 -12.19 -14.91
CA VAL A 25 -2.22 -11.89 -13.72
C VAL A 25 -1.65 -10.47 -13.79
N PHE A 26 -1.13 -10.03 -14.94
CA PHE A 26 -0.64 -8.65 -15.11
C PHE A 26 -1.76 -7.61 -14.99
N VAL A 27 -2.95 -7.90 -15.54
CA VAL A 27 -4.12 -7.03 -15.42
C VAL A 27 -4.63 -6.97 -13.98
N MET A 28 -4.62 -8.07 -13.23
CA MET A 28 -5.03 -8.06 -11.82
C MET A 28 -3.99 -7.41 -10.91
N ALA A 29 -2.69 -7.61 -11.18
CA ALA A 29 -1.61 -6.97 -10.44
C ALA A 29 -1.65 -5.44 -10.57
N SER A 30 -2.00 -4.92 -11.75
CA SER A 30 -2.18 -3.47 -11.94
C SER A 30 -3.41 -2.90 -11.24
N ARG A 31 -4.39 -3.74 -10.88
CA ARG A 31 -5.59 -3.37 -10.13
C ARG A 31 -5.51 -3.69 -8.64
N HIS A 32 -4.36 -4.15 -8.15
CA HIS A 32 -4.15 -4.34 -6.72
C HIS A 32 -4.15 -2.97 -6.04
N SER A 33 -5.30 -2.61 -5.45
CA SER A 33 -5.39 -1.44 -4.59
C SER A 33 -4.46 -1.66 -3.40
N ARG A 34 -3.48 -0.77 -3.21
CA ARG A 34 -2.68 -0.74 -1.98
C ARG A 34 -3.65 -0.58 -0.81
N GLN A 35 -3.87 -1.64 -0.05
CA GLN A 35 -4.63 -1.53 1.19
C GLN A 35 -3.77 -0.71 2.15
N ALA A 36 -4.29 0.42 2.62
CA ALA A 36 -3.66 1.19 3.68
C ALA A 36 -3.85 0.40 4.99
N VAL A 37 -2.88 -0.44 5.32
CA VAL A 37 -2.88 -1.21 6.57
C VAL A 37 -2.06 -0.43 7.58
N ALA A 38 -2.74 0.08 8.60
CA ALA A 38 -2.11 0.61 9.81
C ALA A 38 -1.43 -0.53 10.56
N GLU A 39 -0.09 -0.51 10.66
CA GLU A 39 0.66 -1.65 11.19
C GLU A 39 0.89 -1.52 12.71
N SER A 40 1.10 -0.30 13.21
CA SER A 40 1.31 -0.07 14.64
C SER A 40 0.80 1.31 15.04
N ALA A 41 -0.08 1.33 16.04
CA ALA A 41 -0.52 2.54 16.71
C ALA A 41 -0.03 2.52 18.16
N SER A 42 0.56 3.61 18.62
CA SER A 42 1.01 3.79 20.00
C SER A 42 0.51 5.13 20.53
N THR A 43 -0.11 5.11 21.70
CA THR A 43 -0.61 6.32 22.35
C THR A 43 0.09 6.50 23.69
N ALA A 44 0.77 7.63 23.87
CA ALA A 44 1.44 7.98 25.11
C ALA A 44 1.51 9.51 25.26
N ASN A 45 1.34 10.01 26.49
CA ASN A 45 1.52 11.43 26.85
C ASN A 45 0.75 12.42 25.95
N GLY A 46 -0.47 12.08 25.52
CA GLY A 46 -1.27 12.95 24.64
C GLY A 46 -0.88 12.90 23.17
N PHE A 47 0.09 12.07 22.79
CA PHE A 47 0.44 11.81 21.40
C PHE A 47 -0.07 10.44 20.97
N THR A 48 -0.65 10.36 19.77
CA THR A 48 -0.94 9.10 19.09
C THR A 48 -0.08 9.02 17.84
N LEU A 49 0.79 8.01 17.79
CA LEU A 49 1.64 7.71 16.64
C LEU A 49 1.02 6.55 15.87
N LEU A 50 0.98 6.65 14.55
CA LEU A 50 0.52 5.61 13.67
C LEU A 50 1.52 5.45 12.52
N THR A 51 2.06 4.25 12.36
CA THR A 51 2.97 3.92 11.26
C THR A 51 2.24 3.11 10.19
N THR A 52 2.40 3.52 8.93
CA THR A 52 1.77 2.87 7.77
C THR A 52 2.84 2.58 6.70
N PRO A 53 3.02 1.33 6.26
CA PRO A 53 3.92 0.99 5.17
C PRO A 53 3.43 1.62 3.86
N ASP A 54 4.33 2.21 3.07
CA ASP A 54 3.98 2.76 1.75
C ASP A 54 4.16 1.77 0.59
N GLY A 55 4.70 0.58 0.90
CA GLY A 55 4.99 -0.51 -0.04
C GLY A 55 6.24 -0.32 -0.89
N GLN A 56 7.03 0.74 -0.66
CA GLN A 56 8.25 1.08 -1.41
C GLN A 56 9.50 1.08 -0.52
N GLY A 57 9.41 0.56 0.70
CA GLY A 57 10.51 0.55 1.67
C GLY A 57 10.63 1.85 2.48
N SER A 58 9.67 2.76 2.36
CA SER A 58 9.46 3.88 3.27
C SER A 58 8.22 3.67 4.13
N GLU A 59 8.17 4.34 5.27
CA GLU A 59 7.04 4.31 6.20
C GLU A 59 6.48 5.71 6.38
N GLN A 60 5.16 5.85 6.43
CA GLN A 60 4.53 7.09 6.83
C GLN A 60 4.22 7.04 8.32
N LEU A 61 4.67 8.07 9.05
CA LEU A 61 4.38 8.25 10.45
C LEU A 61 3.38 9.39 10.61
N TYR A 62 2.19 9.06 11.09
CA TYR A 62 1.17 10.01 11.49
C TYR A 62 1.30 10.26 12.99
N VAL A 63 1.35 11.52 13.39
CA VAL A 63 1.41 11.94 14.79
C VAL A 63 0.23 12.85 15.07
N ILE A 64 -0.62 12.43 15.99
CA ILE A 64 -1.73 13.23 16.51
C ILE A 64 -1.32 13.77 17.87
N ASP A 65 -1.17 15.08 17.97
CA ASP A 65 -1.04 15.78 19.24
C ASP A 65 -2.44 16.18 19.74
N GLN A 66 -2.84 15.61 20.88
CA GLN A 66 -4.15 15.86 21.48
C GLN A 66 -4.22 17.21 22.21
N GLU A 67 -3.10 17.77 22.67
CA GLU A 67 -3.07 19.05 23.37
C GLU A 67 -3.31 20.20 22.39
N THR A 68 -2.61 20.17 21.25
CA THR A 68 -2.74 21.19 20.20
C THR A 68 -3.76 20.84 19.13
N SER A 69 -4.35 19.63 19.20
CA SER A 69 -5.27 19.09 18.19
C SER A 69 -4.68 19.17 16.77
N MET A 70 -3.44 18.75 16.61
CA MET A 70 -2.73 18.74 15.33
C MET A 70 -2.50 17.32 14.82
N LEU A 71 -2.65 17.13 13.51
CA LEU A 71 -2.09 16.00 12.77
C LEU A 71 -0.80 16.45 12.10
N MET A 72 0.27 15.71 12.32
CA MET A 72 1.55 15.84 11.62
C MET A 72 1.82 14.55 10.86
N VAL A 73 2.30 14.66 9.64
CA VAL A 73 2.63 13.52 8.78
C VAL A 73 4.10 13.60 8.40
N TYR A 74 4.82 12.53 8.69
CA TYR A 74 6.23 12.39 8.39
C TYR A 74 6.47 11.23 7.43
N ASN A 75 7.46 11.38 6.57
CA ASN A 75 8.01 10.29 5.79
C ASN A 75 9.30 9.79 6.46
N LEU A 76 9.33 8.50 6.76
CA LEU A 76 10.47 7.76 7.28
C LEU A 76 11.18 7.11 6.09
N LYS A 77 12.31 7.70 5.69
CA LYS A 77 13.20 7.07 4.71
C LYS A 77 13.96 5.97 5.45
N ASN A 78 13.91 4.73 4.96
CA ASN A 78 14.70 3.61 5.48
C ASN A 78 14.57 3.41 7.03
N PRO A 79 13.42 2.88 7.50
CA PRO A 79 13.11 2.75 8.92
C PRO A 79 14.08 1.85 9.70
N GLN A 80 14.85 0.98 9.02
CA GLN A 80 15.81 0.07 9.65
C GLN A 80 17.21 0.68 9.87
N MET A 81 17.52 1.80 9.23
CA MET A 81 18.90 2.32 9.15
C MET A 81 19.00 3.80 9.56
N ASN A 82 18.23 4.22 10.57
CA ASN A 82 18.31 5.52 11.23
C ASN A 82 18.26 6.73 10.28
N SER A 83 17.42 6.68 9.24
CA SER A 83 17.42 7.74 8.24
C SER A 83 16.30 8.76 8.46
N SER A 84 16.70 10.02 8.31
CA SER A 84 15.94 11.27 8.38
C SER A 84 14.41 11.15 8.34
N MET A 85 13.76 11.70 9.37
CA MET A 85 12.35 12.07 9.33
C MET A 85 12.17 13.37 8.55
N GLU A 86 11.29 13.35 7.56
CA GLU A 86 10.91 14.55 6.80
C GLU A 86 9.43 14.84 7.03
N MET A 87 9.11 16.03 7.52
CA MET A 87 7.71 16.44 7.68
C MET A 87 7.13 16.72 6.30
N VAL A 88 6.09 15.98 5.95
CA VAL A 88 5.37 16.14 4.68
C VAL A 88 4.29 17.19 4.83
N ALA A 89 3.56 17.15 5.95
CA ALA A 89 2.46 18.05 6.19
C ALA A 89 2.09 18.15 7.67
N ALA A 90 1.40 19.22 8.01
CA ALA A 90 0.85 19.46 9.33
C ALA A 90 -0.47 20.21 9.20
N TRP A 91 -1.49 19.76 9.93
CA TRP A 91 -2.84 20.32 9.88
C TRP A 91 -3.47 20.37 11.26
N TYR A 92 -4.25 21.42 11.50
CA TYR A 92 -5.16 21.45 12.65
C TYR A 92 -6.35 20.53 12.38
N LEU A 93 -6.59 19.59 13.30
CA LEU A 93 -7.57 18.52 13.12
C LEU A 93 -9.00 19.04 12.92
N PRO A 94 -9.51 19.98 13.74
CA PRO A 94 -10.87 20.50 13.54
C PRO A 94 -11.10 21.05 12.13
N SER A 95 -10.14 21.78 11.55
CA SER A 95 -10.26 22.30 10.18
C SER A 95 -10.39 21.20 9.12
N MET A 96 -9.71 20.06 9.27
CA MET A 96 -9.83 18.95 8.32
C MET A 96 -11.22 18.30 8.35
N PHE A 97 -11.82 18.17 9.54
CA PHE A 97 -13.17 17.60 9.66
C PHE A 97 -14.25 18.54 9.13
N TYR A 98 -14.08 19.86 9.25
CA TYR A 98 -14.99 20.82 8.62
C TYR A 98 -14.98 20.73 7.09
N THR A 99 -13.81 20.46 6.47
CA THR A 99 -13.73 20.22 5.02
C THR A 99 -14.41 18.92 4.60
N ALA A 100 -14.39 17.87 5.43
CA ALA A 100 -15.00 16.59 5.11
C ALA A 100 -16.54 16.55 5.28
N MET A 101 -17.11 17.52 5.98
CA MET A 101 -18.56 17.62 6.20
C MET A 101 -19.30 18.42 5.12
N ASN A 102 -18.58 19.10 4.22
CA ASN A 102 -19.13 19.80 3.05
C ASN A 102 -18.93 18.99 1.77
#